data_AF-A0A368TS94-F1
#
_entry.id   AF-A0A368TS94-F1
#
_cell.length_a   1.000
_cell.length_b   1.000
_cell.length_c   1.000
_cell.angle_alpha   90.00
_cell.angle_beta   90.00
_cell.angle_gamma   90.00
#
_symmetry.space_group_name_H-M   'P 1'
#
loop_
_entity.id
_entity.type
_entity.pdbx_description
1 polymer ?
#
loop_
_entity_poly.entity_id
_entity_poly.type
_entity_poly.pdbx_seq_one_letter_code
_entity_poly.pdbx_strand_id
1 'polypeptide(L)'
;MIGIDPTHSPAMRELLIKIAGSRMALKEARKTLGQVREAFAALTRQVRPLGDPVITEAGEALATALNDKRRVPFREFTDGLVRHARQNPPGAVERARLMGLVAQANIIMLKAQEARQYELRAMERLSTLTREAENLYALERKQGGGVH
;
A
#
# COMPACT_ATOMS: atom_id res chain seq x y z
N MET A 1 -18.90 17.53 5.31
CA MET A 1 -20.08 16.94 6.00
C MET A 1 -20.28 15.54 5.45
N ILE A 2 -20.17 14.52 6.31
CA ILE A 2 -20.62 13.17 5.95
C ILE A 2 -22.15 13.26 5.98
N GLY A 3 -22.79 13.20 4.81
CA GLY A 3 -24.25 13.23 4.69
C GLY A 3 -24.85 11.94 5.22
N ILE A 4 -24.90 11.80 6.54
CA ILE A 4 -25.65 10.74 7.21
C ILE A 4 -27.05 11.29 7.37
N ASP A 5 -28.02 10.64 6.72
CA ASP A 5 -29.43 11.03 6.82
C ASP A 5 -29.86 10.95 8.30
N PRO A 6 -30.39 12.04 8.89
CA PRO A 6 -30.84 12.05 10.27
C PRO A 6 -32.05 11.13 10.53
N THR A 7 -32.67 10.56 9.51
CA THR A 7 -33.76 9.57 9.63
C THR A 7 -33.25 8.13 9.83
N HIS A 8 -31.96 7.87 9.65
CA HIS A 8 -31.39 6.54 9.90
C HIS A 8 -31.51 6.13 11.37
N SER A 9 -31.80 4.86 11.63
CA SER A 9 -31.75 4.30 12.98
C SER A 9 -30.35 4.45 13.59
N PRO A 10 -30.22 4.46 14.93
CA PRO A 10 -28.91 4.51 15.58
C PRO A 10 -27.95 3.39 15.10
N ALA A 11 -28.47 2.19 14.88
CA ALA A 11 -27.69 1.05 14.37
C ALA A 11 -27.18 1.30 12.94
N MET A 12 -28.02 1.85 12.06
CA MET A 12 -27.62 2.23 10.70
C MET A 12 -26.55 3.33 10.72
N ARG A 13 -26.70 4.35 11.56
CA ARG A 13 -25.68 5.41 11.70
C ARG A 13 -24.34 4.84 12.14
N GLU A 14 -24.32 3.90 13.09
CA GLU A 14 -23.09 3.24 13.53
C GLU A 14 -22.40 2.49 12.39
N LEU A 15 -23.15 1.73 11.59
CA LEU A 15 -22.62 1.05 10.41
C LEU A 15 -22.04 2.05 9.39
N LEU A 16 -22.75 3.15 9.11
CA LEU A 16 -22.28 4.20 8.20
C LEU A 16 -20.99 4.87 8.69
N ILE A 17 -20.84 5.10 10.00
CA ILE A 17 -19.61 5.61 10.60
C ILE A 17 -18.45 4.61 10.40
N LYS A 18 -18.68 3.31 10.67
CA LYS A 18 -17.68 2.25 10.45
C LYS A 18 -17.28 2.13 8.97
N ILE A 19 -18.24 2.26 8.05
CA ILE A 19 -18.00 2.30 6.60
C ILE A 19 -17.15 3.52 6.24
N ALA A 20 -17.48 4.70 6.75
CA ALA A 20 -16.70 5.92 6.50
C ALA A 20 -15.25 5.78 7.00
N GLY A 21 -15.06 5.25 8.21
CA GLY A 21 -13.73 4.96 8.76
C GLY A 21 -12.94 3.99 7.89
N SER A 22 -13.57 2.92 7.40
CA SER A 22 -12.92 1.94 6.53
C SER A 22 -12.58 2.52 5.13
N ARG A 23 -13.42 3.42 4.59
CA ARG A 23 -13.11 4.18 3.37
C ARG A 23 -11.91 5.11 3.55
N MET A 24 -11.81 5.77 4.70
CA MET A 24 -10.65 6.62 5.03
C MET A 24 -9.37 5.79 5.13
N ALA A 25 -9.42 4.64 5.81
CA ALA A 25 -8.27 3.72 5.89
C ALA A 25 -7.83 3.24 4.50
N LEU A 26 -8.78 2.90 3.63
CA LEU A 26 -8.51 2.51 2.25
C LEU A 26 -7.82 3.64 1.45
N LYS A 27 -8.30 4.89 1.62
CA LYS A 27 -7.69 6.07 0.98
C LYS A 27 -6.25 6.27 1.44
N GLU A 28 -5.97 6.16 2.74
CA GLU A 28 -4.63 6.35 3.29
C GLU A 28 -3.66 5.23 2.87
N ALA A 29 -4.13 3.98 2.86
CA ALA A 29 -3.35 2.86 2.35
C ALA A 29 -2.95 3.07 0.88
N ARG A 30 -3.89 3.49 0.03
CA ARG A 30 -3.62 3.79 -1.39
C ARG A 30 -2.65 4.95 -1.58
N LYS A 31 -2.80 6.02 -0.79
CA LYS A 31 -1.86 7.14 -0.77
C LYS A 31 -0.45 6.66 -0.43
N THR A 32 -0.32 5.83 0.60
CA THR A 32 0.95 5.24 1.01
C THR A 32 1.58 4.40 -0.11
N LEU A 33 0.77 3.59 -0.78
CA LEU A 33 1.22 2.79 -1.93
C LEU A 33 1.69 3.66 -3.11
N GLY A 34 1.08 4.82 -3.32
CA GLY A 34 1.54 5.83 -4.27
C GLY A 34 2.93 6.37 -3.91
N GLN A 35 3.13 6.76 -2.65
CA GLN A 35 4.43 7.23 -2.15
C GLN A 35 5.53 6.17 -2.29
N VAL A 36 5.19 4.90 -2.05
CA VAL A 36 6.11 3.77 -2.23
C VAL A 36 6.57 3.66 -3.70
N ARG A 37 5.67 3.84 -4.67
CA ARG A 37 6.02 3.82 -6.10
C ARG A 37 7.00 4.93 -6.43
N GLU A 38 6.75 6.15 -5.94
CA GLU A 38 7.64 7.29 -6.14
C GLU A 38 9.01 7.06 -5.48
N ALA A 39 9.03 6.48 -4.29
CA ALA A 39 10.27 6.16 -3.58
C ALA A 39 11.12 5.12 -4.34
N PHE A 40 10.51 4.05 -4.87
CA PHE A 40 11.23 3.09 -5.73
C PHE A 40 11.69 3.73 -7.03
N ALA A 41 10.90 4.60 -7.66
CA ALA A 41 11.33 5.35 -8.84
C ALA A 41 12.54 6.26 -8.54
N ALA A 42 12.54 6.94 -7.41
CA ALA A 42 13.66 7.76 -6.97
C ALA A 42 14.92 6.92 -6.71
N LEU A 43 14.77 5.76 -6.04
CA LEU A 43 15.86 4.82 -5.80
C LEU A 43 16.46 4.31 -7.12
N THR A 44 15.61 3.98 -8.09
CA THR A 44 16.01 3.53 -9.43
C THR A 44 16.86 4.57 -10.16
N ARG A 45 16.47 5.86 -10.07
CA ARG A 45 17.26 6.96 -10.66
C ARG A 45 18.66 7.07 -10.02
N GLN A 46 18.81 6.75 -8.74
CA GLN A 46 20.10 6.80 -8.05
C GLN A 46 21.06 5.68 -8.47
N VAL A 47 20.52 4.53 -8.89
CA VAL A 47 21.32 3.35 -9.27
C VAL A 47 21.55 3.26 -10.77
N ARG A 48 20.78 3.98 -11.60
CA ARG A 48 20.96 4.04 -13.06
C ARG A 48 22.41 4.37 -13.49
N PRO A 49 23.17 5.26 -12.81
CA PRO A 49 24.57 5.51 -13.15
C PRO A 49 25.52 4.32 -12.97
N LEU A 50 25.10 3.25 -12.25
CA LEU A 50 25.91 2.03 -12.12
C LEU A 50 26.05 1.26 -13.43
N GLY A 51 25.21 1.57 -14.44
CA GLY A 51 25.28 0.95 -15.76
C GLY A 51 24.87 -0.52 -15.81
N ASP A 52 24.33 -1.07 -14.72
CA ASP A 52 23.81 -2.44 -14.68
C ASP A 52 22.35 -2.47 -15.18
N PRO A 53 22.09 -3.11 -16.34
CA PRO A 53 20.75 -3.15 -16.91
C PRO A 53 19.78 -3.95 -16.03
N VAL A 54 20.24 -5.02 -15.36
CA VAL A 54 19.40 -5.86 -14.51
C VAL A 54 18.91 -5.07 -13.29
N ILE A 55 19.80 -4.30 -12.65
CA ILE A 55 19.41 -3.44 -11.52
C ILE A 55 18.43 -2.37 -11.96
N THR A 56 18.69 -1.75 -13.12
CA THR A 56 17.85 -0.67 -13.63
C THR A 56 16.45 -1.18 -13.99
N GLU A 57 16.35 -2.28 -14.74
CA GLU A 57 15.08 -2.92 -15.11
C GLU A 57 14.31 -3.39 -13.87
N ALA A 58 14.98 -4.02 -12.91
CA ALA A 58 14.36 -4.44 -11.66
C ALA A 58 13.82 -3.25 -10.86
N GLY A 59 14.53 -2.12 -10.84
CA GLY A 59 14.09 -0.88 -10.21
C GLY A 59 12.87 -0.26 -10.89
N GLU A 60 12.86 -0.23 -12.22
CA GLU A 60 11.72 0.26 -13.00
C GLU A 60 10.49 -0.64 -12.83
N ALA A 61 10.70 -1.95 -12.79
CA ALA A 61 9.68 -2.93 -12.47
C ALA A 61 9.14 -2.74 -11.04
N LEU A 62 9.96 -2.42 -10.04
CA LEU A 62 9.50 -2.13 -8.69
C LEU A 62 8.56 -0.91 -8.62
N ALA A 63 8.90 0.14 -9.37
CA ALA A 63 8.12 1.38 -9.41
C ALA A 63 6.73 1.18 -10.05
N THR A 64 6.63 0.28 -11.03
CA THR A 64 5.43 0.09 -11.85
C THR A 64 4.61 -1.16 -11.50
N ALA A 65 5.23 -2.17 -10.89
CA ALA A 65 4.57 -3.42 -10.56
C ALA A 65 3.41 -3.22 -9.57
N LEU A 66 2.36 -4.03 -9.79
CA LEU A 66 1.33 -4.27 -8.79
C LEU A 66 1.98 -4.84 -7.53
N ASN A 67 1.48 -4.42 -6.36
CA ASN A 67 2.11 -4.69 -5.06
C ASN A 67 2.47 -6.17 -4.86
N ASP A 68 1.56 -7.07 -5.25
CA ASP A 68 1.68 -8.52 -5.03
C ASP A 68 2.76 -9.16 -5.93
N LYS A 69 3.22 -8.46 -6.97
CA LYS A 69 4.24 -8.91 -7.93
C LYS A 69 5.62 -8.31 -7.69
N ARG A 70 5.79 -7.47 -6.67
CA ARG A 70 7.07 -6.77 -6.39
C ARG A 70 8.19 -7.66 -5.85
N ARG A 71 7.89 -8.86 -5.35
CA ARG A 71 8.89 -9.71 -4.67
C ARG A 71 10.07 -10.10 -5.57
N VAL A 72 9.81 -10.48 -6.81
CA VAL A 72 10.87 -10.90 -7.75
C VAL A 72 11.74 -9.71 -8.16
N PRO A 73 11.17 -8.59 -8.67
CA PRO A 73 11.95 -7.38 -8.94
C PRO A 73 12.71 -6.87 -7.72
N PHE A 74 12.12 -6.96 -6.53
CA PHE A 74 12.79 -6.56 -5.29
C PHE A 74 14.08 -7.33 -5.06
N ARG A 75 14.01 -8.65 -5.19
CA ARG A 75 15.16 -9.54 -5.00
C ARG A 75 16.24 -9.25 -6.02
N GLU A 76 15.88 -9.17 -7.30
CA GLU A 76 16.83 -8.89 -8.38
C GLU A 76 17.53 -7.55 -8.18
N PHE A 77 16.77 -6.52 -7.79
CA PHE A 77 17.29 -5.20 -7.47
C PHE A 77 18.29 -5.24 -6.30
N THR A 78 17.90 -5.81 -5.15
CA THR A 78 18.78 -5.85 -3.97
C THR A 78 19.99 -6.76 -4.16
N ASP A 79 19.83 -7.91 -4.81
CA ASP A 79 20.93 -8.84 -5.07
C ASP A 79 21.94 -8.23 -6.03
N GLY A 80 21.48 -7.49 -7.03
CA GLY A 80 22.35 -6.72 -7.93
C GLY A 80 23.15 -5.66 -7.17
N LEU A 81 22.50 -4.87 -6.30
CA LEU A 81 23.21 -3.88 -5.48
C LEU A 81 24.25 -4.51 -4.55
N VAL A 82 23.92 -5.65 -3.92
CA VAL A 82 24.87 -6.40 -3.08
C VAL A 82 26.05 -6.92 -3.91
N ARG A 83 25.80 -7.37 -5.15
CA ARG A 83 26.86 -7.82 -6.06
C ARG A 83 27.82 -6.68 -6.42
N HIS A 84 27.30 -5.51 -6.76
CA HIS A 84 28.12 -4.31 -7.00
C HIS A 84 28.88 -3.86 -5.74
N ALA A 85 28.23 -3.93 -4.58
CA ALA A 85 28.88 -3.58 -3.31
C ALA A 85 30.08 -4.50 -3.01
N ARG A 86 30.01 -5.78 -3.39
CA ARG A 86 31.10 -6.75 -3.20
C ARG A 86 32.30 -6.53 -4.12
N GLN A 87 32.13 -5.85 -5.25
CA GLN A 87 33.24 -5.46 -6.13
C GLN A 87 34.10 -4.36 -5.50
N ASN A 88 33.58 -3.70 -4.47
CA ASN A 88 34.28 -2.66 -3.73
C ASN A 88 34.89 -3.23 -2.43
N PRO A 89 36.11 -2.80 -2.05
CA PRO A 89 36.76 -3.30 -0.85
C PRO A 89 35.96 -2.97 0.43
N PRO A 90 36.11 -3.76 1.50
CA PRO A 90 35.53 -3.43 2.80
C PRO A 90 35.96 -2.02 3.25
N GLY A 91 35.01 -1.21 3.72
CA GLY A 91 35.27 0.18 4.14
C GLY A 91 35.24 1.23 3.02
N ALA A 92 35.12 0.82 1.75
CA ALA A 92 34.94 1.78 0.65
C ALA A 92 33.61 2.54 0.79
N VAL A 93 33.65 3.85 0.54
CA VAL A 93 32.47 4.73 0.59
C VAL A 93 31.36 4.23 -0.34
N GLU A 94 31.73 3.79 -1.55
CA GLU A 94 30.76 3.29 -2.53
C GLU A 94 30.09 1.99 -2.06
N ARG A 95 30.84 1.09 -1.40
CA ARG A 95 30.27 -0.11 -0.78
C ARG A 95 29.25 0.26 0.30
N ALA A 96 29.57 1.20 1.17
CA ALA A 96 28.66 1.67 2.21
C ALA A 96 27.40 2.32 1.60
N ARG A 97 27.56 3.14 0.56
CA ARG A 97 26.47 3.75 -0.19
C ARG A 97 25.52 2.70 -0.77
N LEU A 98 26.04 1.70 -1.48
CA LEU A 98 25.24 0.64 -2.10
C LEU A 98 24.48 -0.20 -1.05
N MET A 99 25.12 -0.53 0.07
CA MET A 99 24.44 -1.21 1.18
C MET A 99 23.37 -0.32 1.85
N GLY A 100 23.60 1.00 1.89
CA GLY A 100 22.59 1.97 2.32
C GLY A 100 21.36 1.99 1.42
N LEU A 101 21.55 1.88 0.10
CA LEU A 101 20.45 1.77 -0.87
C LEU A 101 19.67 0.47 -0.69
N VAL A 102 20.34 -0.65 -0.38
CA VAL A 102 19.68 -1.91 -0.04
C VAL A 102 18.83 -1.77 1.23
N ALA A 103 19.36 -1.13 2.28
CA ALA A 103 18.61 -0.86 3.50
C ALA A 103 17.38 0.03 3.22
N GLN A 104 17.54 1.07 2.41
CA GLN A 104 16.45 1.94 2.00
C GLN A 104 15.38 1.17 1.20
N ALA A 105 15.79 0.31 0.26
CA ALA A 105 14.89 -0.54 -0.49
C ALA A 105 14.06 -1.44 0.43
N ASN A 106 14.69 -2.07 1.44
CA ASN A 106 14.02 -2.91 2.43
C ASN A 106 12.95 -2.13 3.20
N ILE A 107 13.25 -0.92 3.66
CA ILE A 107 12.30 -0.07 4.39
C ILE A 107 11.10 0.27 3.49
N ILE A 108 11.35 0.65 2.23
CA ILE A 108 10.28 0.96 1.28
C ILE A 108 9.41 -0.29 1.02
N MET A 109 10.03 -1.47 0.87
CA MET A 109 9.32 -2.72 0.64
C MET A 109 8.46 -3.14 1.84
N LEU A 110 8.97 -2.97 3.06
CA LEU A 110 8.20 -3.22 4.29
C LEU A 110 6.97 -2.31 4.34
N LYS A 111 7.16 -1.00 4.12
CA LYS A 111 6.06 -0.02 4.05
C LYS A 111 5.03 -0.39 2.98
N ALA A 112 5.48 -0.91 1.83
CA ALA A 112 4.60 -1.39 0.77
C ALA A 112 3.74 -2.57 1.22
N GLN A 113 4.35 -3.54 1.91
CA GLN A 113 3.67 -4.74 2.40
C GLN A 113 2.65 -4.39 3.48
N GLU A 114 3.02 -3.55 4.44
CA GLU A 114 2.11 -3.06 5.49
C GLU A 114 0.91 -2.32 4.89
N ALA A 115 1.16 -1.36 3.99
CA ALA A 115 0.10 -0.61 3.34
C ALA A 115 -0.84 -1.53 2.53
N ARG A 116 -0.30 -2.56 1.87
CA ARG A 116 -1.10 -3.56 1.15
C ARG A 116 -1.97 -4.39 2.11
N GLN A 117 -1.42 -4.83 3.25
CA GLN A 117 -2.20 -5.55 4.26
C GLN A 117 -3.33 -4.69 4.82
N TYR A 118 -3.06 -3.40 5.10
CA TYR A 118 -4.10 -2.47 5.53
C TYR A 118 -5.16 -2.25 4.45
N GLU A 119 -4.76 -2.13 3.18
CA GLU A 119 -5.68 -2.00 2.05
C GLU A 119 -6.64 -3.19 1.97
N LEU A 120 -6.10 -4.41 2.01
CA LEU A 120 -6.88 -5.65 1.93
C LEU A 120 -7.87 -5.78 3.11
N ARG A 121 -7.39 -5.54 4.34
CA ARG A 121 -8.25 -5.56 5.54
C ARG A 121 -9.35 -4.50 5.48
N ALA A 122 -9.06 -3.30 4.97
CA ALA A 122 -10.06 -2.25 4.81
C ALA A 122 -11.11 -2.62 3.75
N MET A 123 -10.69 -3.25 2.65
CA MET A 123 -11.62 -3.74 1.62
C MET A 123 -12.54 -4.85 2.13
N GLU A 124 -11.99 -5.83 2.85
CA GLU A 124 -12.78 -6.90 3.49
C GLU A 124 -13.82 -6.32 4.46
N ARG A 125 -13.39 -5.42 5.36
CA ARG A 125 -14.29 -4.73 6.29
C ARG A 125 -15.38 -3.95 5.57
N LEU A 126 -15.03 -3.23 4.50
CA LEU A 126 -16.02 -2.48 3.71
C LEU A 126 -17.07 -3.40 3.09
N SER A 127 -16.66 -4.54 2.55
CA SER A 127 -17.59 -5.52 1.97
C SER A 127 -18.56 -6.05 3.01
N THR A 128 -18.05 -6.45 4.18
CA THR A 128 -18.88 -6.95 5.29
C THR A 128 -19.86 -5.88 5.78
N LEU A 129 -19.36 -4.69 6.11
CA LEU A 129 -20.19 -3.60 6.66
C LEU A 129 -21.25 -3.12 5.67
N THR A 130 -20.93 -3.11 4.37
CA THR A 130 -21.88 -2.71 3.32
C THR A 130 -23.02 -3.72 3.23
N ARG A 131 -22.72 -5.02 3.29
CA ARG A 131 -23.74 -6.08 3.33
C ARG A 131 -24.61 -6.00 4.59
N GLU A 132 -23.99 -5.73 5.74
CA GLU A 132 -24.74 -5.51 6.99
C GLU A 132 -25.68 -4.32 6.90
N ALA A 133 -25.23 -3.21 6.31
CA ALA A 133 -26.05 -2.02 6.10
C ALA A 133 -27.21 -2.30 5.13
N GLU A 134 -26.97 -3.00 4.02
CA GLU A 134 -28.02 -3.40 3.07
C GLU A 134 -29.09 -4.29 3.74
N ASN A 135 -28.65 -5.26 4.55
CA ASN A 135 -29.54 -6.15 5.29
C ASN A 135 -30.38 -5.38 6.32
N LEU A 136 -29.76 -4.49 7.10
CA LEU A 136 -30.45 -3.67 8.08
C LEU A 136 -31.48 -2.76 7.40
N TYR A 137 -31.10 -2.13 6.29
CA TYR A 137 -31.99 -1.28 5.51
C TYR A 137 -33.21 -2.06 4.98
N ALA A 138 -33.00 -3.29 4.51
CA ALA A 138 -34.09 -4.15 4.04
C ALA A 138 -35.02 -4.58 5.18
N LEU A 139 -34.49 -4.82 6.38
CA LEU A 139 -35.28 -5.14 7.58
C LEU A 139 -36.12 -3.96 8.03
N GLU A 140 -35.53 -2.77 8.12
CA GLU A 140 -36.21 -1.53 8.52
C GLU A 140 -37.37 -1.20 7.57
N ARG A 141 -37.19 -1.40 6.25
CA ARG A 141 -38.27 -1.27 5.26
C ARG A 141 -39.38 -2.30 5.42
N LYS A 142 -39.06 -3.56 5.74
CA LYS A 142 -40.06 -4.64 5.89
C LYS A 142 -40.89 -4.53 7.17
N GLN A 143 -40.33 -3.93 8.22
CA GLN A 143 -40.99 -3.79 9.52
C GLN A 143 -41.92 -2.56 9.61
N GLY A 144 -42.12 -1.81 8.51
CA GLY A 144 -42.91 -0.57 8.52
C GLY A 144 -42.28 0.55 9.34
N GLY A 145 -41.02 0.40 9.75
CA GLY A 145 -40.28 1.29 10.64
C GLY A 145 -39.77 2.56 9.97
N GLY A 146 -40.53 3.10 9.01
CA GLY A 146 -40.39 4.49 8.63
C GLY A 146 -40.93 5.34 9.78
N VAL A 147 -40.06 5.77 10.69
CA VAL A 147 -40.32 7.01 11.41
C VAL A 147 -40.22 8.10 10.34
N HIS A 148 -41.38 8.57 9.90
CA HIS A 148 -41.52 9.83 9.16
C HIS A 148 -41.01 11.00 10.00
#